data_AF-A0A3Q0SUG6-F1
#
_entry.id   AF-A0A3Q0SUG6-F1
#
_cell.length_a   1.000
_cell.length_b   1.000
_cell.length_c   1.000
_cell.angle_alpha   90.00
_cell.angle_beta   90.00
_cell.angle_gamma   90.00
#
_symmetry.space_group_name_H-M   'P 1'
#
loop_
_entity.id
_entity.type
_entity.pdbx_description
1 polymer ?
#
loop_
_entity_poly.entity_id
_entity_poly.type
_entity_poly.pdbx_seq_one_letter_code
_entity_poly.pdbx_strand_id
1 'polypeptide(L)' 'IAPVNVWCTLKERCKPECLTPPTLRGSSGSAMLWGAFCWHGLSQFIPLGKMITANLYKVLLDDHLCRVKKHFYPDGKMH' A
#
# COMPACT_ATOMS: atom_id res chain seq x y z
N ILE A 1 -6.00 4.18 -15.65
CA ILE A 1 -5.76 5.21 -14.62
C ILE A 1 -6.49 6.47 -15.08
N ALA A 2 -7.48 6.95 -14.33
CA ALA A 2 -8.21 8.16 -14.72
C ALA A 2 -7.35 9.41 -14.44
N PRO A 3 -7.45 10.46 -15.26
CA PRO A 3 -6.69 11.69 -15.04
C PRO A 3 -7.10 12.37 -13.73
N VAL A 4 -6.12 12.77 -12.93
CA VAL A 4 -6.31 13.55 -11.71
C VAL A 4 -6.51 15.02 -12.10
N ASN A 5 -7.52 15.68 -11.53
CA ASN A 5 -7.71 17.12 -11.73
C ASN A 5 -6.62 17.88 -10.97
N VAL A 6 -5.83 18.70 -11.67
CA VAL A 6 -4.65 19.37 -11.08
C VAL A 6 -4.98 20.78 -10.56
N TRP A 7 -6.04 21.42 -11.05
CA TRP A 7 -6.52 22.73 -10.58
C TRP A 7 -8.01 22.92 -10.86
N CYS A 8 -8.69 23.69 -10.01
CA CYS A 8 -10.05 24.17 -10.21
C CYS A 8 -10.04 25.70 -10.31
N THR A 9 -10.10 26.24 -11.52
CA THR A 9 -10.62 27.60 -11.75
C THR A 9 -12.16 27.49 -11.74
N LEU A 10 -12.86 28.49 -11.17
CA LEU A 10 -14.30 28.46 -10.93
C LEU A 10 -15.09 27.74 -12.06
N LYS A 11 -15.58 26.55 -11.73
CA LYS A 11 -16.51 25.71 -12.53
C LYS A 11 -15.97 25.00 -13.80
N GLU A 12 -14.68 25.04 -14.13
CA GLU A 12 -14.15 24.26 -15.27
C GLU A 12 -13.01 23.31 -14.86
N ARG A 13 -13.14 22.04 -15.26
CA ARG A 13 -12.09 21.02 -15.11
C ARG A 13 -11.16 21.11 -16.32
N CYS A 14 -9.95 21.63 -16.15
CA CYS A 14 -8.94 21.60 -17.21
C CYS A 14 -8.37 20.19 -17.35
N LYS A 15 -8.50 19.59 -18.54
CA LYS A 15 -7.77 18.36 -18.89
C LYS A 15 -6.31 18.70 -19.16
N PRO A 16 -5.34 17.91 -18.64
CA PRO A 16 -3.92 18.14 -18.84
C PRO A 16 -3.44 17.69 -20.23
N GLU A 17 -4.15 18.06 -21.30
CA GLU A 17 -3.80 17.69 -22.68
C GLU A 17 -2.52 18.40 -23.16
N CYS A 18 -2.08 19.44 -22.44
CA CYS A 18 -0.82 20.15 -22.68
C CYS A 18 0.33 19.74 -21.74
N LEU A 19 0.14 18.77 -20.83
CA LEU A 19 1.24 18.27 -20.01
C LEU A 19 2.09 17.31 -20.84
N THR A 20 3.40 17.53 -20.80
CA THR A 20 4.49 16.67 -21.32
C THR A 20 4.17 15.18 -21.10
N PRO A 21 4.61 14.24 -21.98
CA PRO A 21 4.28 12.83 -21.91
C PRO A 21 4.22 12.29 -20.47
N PRO A 22 3.20 11.46 -20.17
CA PRO A 22 2.77 11.15 -18.81
C PRO A 22 3.97 10.80 -17.94
N THR A 23 4.24 11.68 -16.97
CA THR A 23 5.36 11.50 -16.05
C THR A 23 5.16 10.19 -15.31
N LEU A 24 6.11 9.25 -15.42
CA LEU A 24 6.02 7.91 -14.81
C LEU A 24 5.85 7.96 -13.28
N ARG A 25 6.20 9.08 -12.65
CA ARG A 25 5.98 9.35 -11.22
C ARG A 25 5.42 10.75 -11.07
N GLY A 26 4.15 10.85 -10.65
CA GLY A 26 3.57 12.12 -10.24
C GLY A 26 4.16 12.60 -8.91
N SER A 27 4.12 13.91 -8.68
CA SER A 27 4.57 14.53 -7.42
C SER A 27 3.66 14.22 -6.21
N SER A 28 2.61 13.43 -6.39
CA SER A 28 1.56 13.14 -5.39
C SER A 28 2.05 12.33 -4.17
N GLY A 29 3.36 12.05 -4.07
CA GLY A 29 3.89 11.11 -3.08
C GLY A 29 3.42 9.68 -3.34
N SER A 30 4.02 8.73 -2.63
CA SER A 30 3.62 7.32 -2.68
C SER A 30 3.69 6.74 -1.27
N ALA A 31 2.66 6.01 -0.88
CA ALA A 31 2.67 5.22 0.35
C ALA A 31 3.11 3.79 0.04
N MET A 32 4.00 3.25 0.87
CA MET A 32 4.34 1.82 0.86
C MET A 32 3.54 1.13 1.96
N LEU A 33 2.95 -0.02 1.67
CA LEU A 33 2.15 -0.79 2.62
C LEU A 33 2.68 -2.22 2.68
N TRP A 34 2.69 -2.80 3.88
CA TRP A 34 2.96 -4.21 4.11
C TRP A 34 1.70 -4.91 4.60
N GLY A 35 1.44 -6.12 4.14
CA GLY A 35 0.33 -6.93 4.62
C GLY A 35 0.57 -8.40 4.29
N ALA A 36 -0.09 -9.28 5.03
CA ALA A 36 -0.08 -10.72 4.80
C ALA A 36 -1.47 -11.18 4.37
N PHE A 37 -1.53 -12.21 3.54
CA PHE A 37 -2.79 -12.83 3.15
C PHE A 37 -2.66 -14.35 3.20
N CYS A 38 -3.78 -15.02 3.47
CA CYS A 38 -3.91 -16.46 3.41
C CYS A 38 -5.26 -16.82 2.79
N TRP A 39 -5.51 -18.12 2.58
CA TRP A 39 -6.80 -18.59 2.06
C TRP A 39 -8.00 -18.08 2.86
N HIS A 40 -7.85 -17.98 4.18
CA HIS A 40 -8.91 -17.57 5.10
C HIS A 40 -9.15 -16.05 5.12
N GLY A 41 -8.26 -15.25 4.54
CA GLY A 41 -8.44 -13.80 4.47
C GLY A 41 -7.16 -12.98 4.43
N LEU A 42 -7.36 -11.67 4.44
CA LEU A 42 -6.33 -10.63 4.42
C LEU A 42 -6.05 -10.15 5.85
N SER A 43 -4.79 -9.94 6.20
CA SER A 43 -4.41 -9.27 7.43
C SER A 43 -4.55 -7.76 7.33
N GLN A 44 -4.39 -7.08 8.46
CA GLN A 44 -4.21 -5.63 8.49
C GLN A 44 -3.03 -5.19 7.60
N PHE A 45 -3.24 -4.11 6.85
CA PHE A 45 -2.17 -3.43 6.11
C PHE A 45 -1.48 -2.39 7.00
N ILE A 46 -0.16 -2.39 6.97
CA ILE A 46 0.71 -1.56 7.79
C ILE A 46 1.40 -0.54 6.89
N PRO A 47 1.17 0.77 7.10
CA PRO A 47 1.86 1.79 6.34
C PRO A 47 3.34 1.83 6.72
N LEU A 48 4.20 1.78 5.71
CA LEU A 48 5.65 1.88 5.84
C LEU A 48 6.09 3.29 5.43
N GLY A 49 6.59 4.06 6.40
CA GLY A 49 7.11 5.41 6.15
C GLY A 49 8.54 5.45 5.61
N LYS A 50 9.19 4.29 5.44
CA LYS A 50 10.60 4.17 5.04
C LYS A 50 10.81 2.94 4.17
N MET A 51 11.98 2.86 3.53
CA MET A 51 12.42 1.68 2.79
C MET A 51 12.45 0.45 3.71
N ILE A 52 12.00 -0.70 3.19
CA ILE A 52 12.07 -1.96 3.92
C ILE A 52 13.53 -2.37 4.09
N THR A 53 13.94 -2.55 5.34
CA THR A 53 15.24 -3.13 5.70
C THR A 53 15.03 -4.52 6.29
N ALA A 54 16.07 -5.36 6.29
CA ALA A 54 15.99 -6.70 6.88
C ALA A 54 15.57 -6.66 8.36
N ASN A 55 16.03 -5.65 9.12
CA ASN A 55 15.66 -5.49 10.53
C ASN A 55 14.19 -5.10 10.69
N LEU A 56 13.70 -4.15 9.89
CA LEU A 56 12.28 -3.78 9.89
C LEU A 56 11.40 -4.98 9.49
N TYR A 57 11.84 -5.75 8.50
CA TYR A 57 11.11 -6.94 8.07
C TYR A 57 11.01 -8.01 9.17
N LYS A 58 12.08 -8.23 9.94
CA LYS A 58 12.04 -9.14 11.10
C LYS A 58 11.00 -8.70 12.14
N VAL A 59 10.95 -7.39 12.45
CA VAL A 59 9.94 -6.84 13.37
C VAL A 59 8.53 -7.05 12.81
N LEU A 60 8.31 -6.81 11.52
CA LEU A 60 7.01 -7.05 10.89
C LEU A 60 6.57 -8.51 10.98
N LEU A 61 7.49 -9.45 10.79
CA LEU A 61 7.20 -10.87 10.93
C LEU A 61 6.84 -11.24 12.37
N ASP A 62 7.63 -10.80 13.34
CA ASP A 62 7.44 -11.16 14.74
C ASP A 62 6.16 -10.54 15.33
N ASP A 63 5.95 -9.23 15.11
CA ASP A 63 4.82 -8.51 15.68
C ASP A 63 3.50 -8.81 14.96
N HIS A 64 3.52 -8.98 13.63
CA HIS A 64 2.30 -9.04 12.84
C HIS A 64 2.05 -10.41 12.21
N LEU A 65 3.05 -11.05 11.59
CA LEU A 65 2.81 -12.35 10.96
C LEU A 65 2.50 -13.44 11.99
N CYS A 66 3.18 -13.45 13.13
CA CYS A 66 2.87 -14.40 14.21
C CYS A 66 1.46 -14.23 14.76
N ARG A 67 0.96 -12.98 14.88
CA ARG A 67 -0.42 -12.70 15.30
C ARG A 67 -1.42 -13.16 14.26
N VAL A 68 -1.15 -12.87 12.99
CA VAL A 68 -1.95 -13.30 11.84
C VAL A 68 -2.03 -14.83 11.79
N LYS A 69 -0.92 -15.52 11.98
CA LYS A 69 -0.87 -16.98 12.07
C LYS A 69 -1.74 -17.51 13.20
N LYS A 70 -1.66 -16.94 14.40
CA LYS A 70 -2.53 -17.34 15.52
C LYS A 70 -4.01 -17.05 15.26
N HIS A 71 -4.31 -15.95 14.57
CA HIS A 71 -5.68 -15.55 14.26
C HIS A 71 -6.34 -16.47 13.24
N PHE A 72 -5.65 -16.78 12.14
CA PHE A 72 -6.20 -17.62 11.07
C PHE A 72 -5.99 -19.11 11.28
N TYR A 73 -5.00 -19.51 12.08
CA TYR A 73 -4.62 -20.91 12.32
C TYR A 73 -4.36 -21.16 13.81
N PRO A 74 -5.40 -21.12 14.67
CA PRO A 74 -5.24 -21.30 16.12
C PRO A 74 -4.66 -22.67 16.48
N ASP A 75 -4.95 -23.71 15.69
CA ASP A 75 -4.44 -25.07 15.89
C ASP A 75 -3.05 -25.30 15.28
N GLY A 76 -2.43 -24.26 14.71
CA GLY A 76 -1.10 -24.33 14.10
C GLY A 76 -1.01 -25.10 12.79
N LYS A 77 -2.12 -25.66 12.29
CA LYS A 77 -2.16 -26.39 11.02
C LYS A 77 -2.45 -25.45 9.86
N MET A 78 -1.40 -25.07 9.15
CA MET A 78 -1.53 -24.52 7.79
C MET A 78 -1.69 -25.71 6.85
N HIS A 79 -2.94 -26.08 6.54
CA HIS A 79 -3.26 -27.07 5.52
C HIS A 79 -3.02 -26.53 4.11
#